data_AF-A0AAU6QPD3-F1
#
_entry.id   AF-A0AAU6QPD3-F1
#
_cell.length_a   1.000
_cell.length_b   1.000
_cell.length_c   1.000
_cell.angle_alpha   90.00
_cell.angle_beta   90.00
_cell.angle_gamma   90.00
#
_symmetry.space_group_name_H-M   'P 1'
#
loop_
_entity.id
_entity.type
_entity.pdbx_description
1 polymer ?
#
loop_
_entity_poly.entity_id
_entity_poly.type
_entity_poly.pdbx_seq_one_letter_code
_entity_poly.pdbx_strand_id
1 'polypeptide(L)'
;MIKLEISLTGAGQDEVRRLEDLMQKILTSLEPHMTGIEATVKQSVPVDPYAKTKAKILSVIERAGVSDRCMDEEFWLVYIQDWLNPKDKDNLRAALDSLCEEGMLEEGIEPWEYYLTRKGFHLIY
;
A
#
# COMPACT_ATOMS: atom_id res chain seq x y z
N MET A 1 -34.85 18.95 0.86
CA MET A 1 -33.38 18.95 0.98
C MET A 1 -32.89 17.64 0.39
N ILE A 2 -32.00 17.72 -0.60
CA ILE A 2 -31.46 16.54 -1.30
C ILE A 2 -30.01 16.39 -0.86
N LYS A 3 -29.62 15.18 -0.44
CA LYS A 3 -28.25 14.86 -0.03
C LYS A 3 -27.56 14.06 -1.14
N LEU A 4 -26.41 14.53 -1.60
CA LEU A 4 -25.61 13.88 -2.65
C LEU A 4 -24.30 13.37 -2.05
N GLU A 5 -24.12 12.06 -2.06
CA GLU A 5 -22.88 11.39 -1.64
C GLU A 5 -22.17 10.81 -2.86
N ILE A 6 -20.91 11.19 -3.06
CA ILE A 6 -20.09 10.70 -4.17
C ILE A 6 -18.97 9.83 -3.61
N SER A 7 -18.95 8.56 -4.02
CA SER A 7 -17.92 7.58 -3.67
C SER A 7 -17.07 7.26 -4.89
N LEU A 8 -15.76 7.42 -4.78
CA LEU A 8 -14.81 7.18 -5.86
C LEU A 8 -14.15 5.81 -5.66
N THR A 9 -14.25 4.93 -6.65
CA THR A 9 -13.62 3.59 -6.62
C THR A 9 -12.89 3.31 -7.93
N GLY A 10 -11.68 2.76 -7.87
CA GLY A 10 -11.02 2.14 -9.03
C GLY A 10 -9.71 2.78 -9.53
N ALA A 11 -9.24 3.87 -8.95
CA ALA A 11 -7.95 4.49 -9.29
C ALA A 11 -6.88 4.22 -8.21
N GLY A 12 -5.59 4.40 -8.51
CA GLY A 12 -4.53 4.39 -7.50
C GLY A 12 -4.75 5.46 -6.43
N GLN A 13 -4.28 5.27 -5.19
CA GLN A 13 -4.51 6.19 -4.07
C GLN A 13 -4.23 7.66 -4.41
N ASP A 14 -3.13 7.95 -5.11
CA ASP A 14 -2.78 9.31 -5.53
C ASP A 14 -3.74 9.87 -6.58
N GLU A 15 -4.25 9.01 -7.47
CA GLU A 15 -5.26 9.38 -8.46
C GLU A 15 -6.62 9.63 -7.79
N VAL A 16 -6.98 8.82 -6.79
CA VAL A 16 -8.19 9.03 -5.97
C VAL A 16 -8.10 10.33 -5.20
N ARG A 17 -6.96 10.63 -4.55
CA ARG A 17 -6.73 11.91 -3.86
C ARG A 17 -6.83 13.10 -4.81
N ARG A 18 -6.19 13.03 -5.98
CA ARG A 18 -6.31 14.08 -7.00
C ARG A 18 -7.75 14.26 -7.49
N LEU A 19 -8.49 13.15 -7.62
CA LEU A 19 -9.89 13.18 -8.03
C LEU A 19 -10.81 13.74 -6.94
N GLU A 20 -10.56 13.43 -5.67
CA GLU A 20 -11.23 14.03 -4.51
C GLU A 20 -11.02 15.55 -4.48
N ASP A 21 -9.78 16.02 -4.65
CA ASP A 21 -9.45 17.45 -4.69
C ASP A 21 -10.16 18.16 -5.85
N LEU A 22 -10.20 17.54 -7.04
CA LEU A 22 -10.90 18.09 -8.20
C LEU A 22 -12.40 18.18 -7.95
N MET A 23 -13.00 17.14 -7.39
CA MET A 23 -14.42 17.14 -7.04
C MET A 23 -14.76 18.17 -5.98
N GLN A 24 -13.91 18.33 -4.95
CA GLN A 24 -14.11 19.34 -3.93
C GLN A 24 -14.11 20.75 -4.53
N LYS A 25 -13.19 21.04 -5.46
CA LYS A 25 -13.16 22.32 -6.20
C LYS A 25 -14.41 22.54 -7.04
N ILE A 26 -14.91 21.49 -7.71
CA ILE A 26 -16.14 21.56 -8.50
C ILE A 26 -17.34 21.87 -7.60
N LEU A 27 -17.45 21.21 -6.44
CA LEU A 27 -18.53 21.46 -5.48
C LEU A 27 -18.50 22.89 -4.93
N THR A 28 -17.32 23.41 -4.56
CA THR A 28 -17.18 24.82 -4.12
C THR A 28 -17.56 25.81 -5.22
N SER A 29 -17.24 25.50 -6.48
CA SER A 29 -17.63 26.33 -7.63
C SER A 29 -19.15 26.32 -7.88
N LEU A 30 -19.81 25.18 -7.63
CA LEU A 30 -21.25 24.99 -7.85
C LEU A 30 -22.12 25.37 -6.65
N GLU A 31 -21.52 25.54 -5.46
CA GLU A 31 -22.19 25.92 -4.21
C GLU A 31 -23.16 27.11 -4.34
N PRO A 32 -22.85 28.21 -5.08
CA PRO A 32 -23.77 29.34 -5.27
C PRO A 32 -25.06 28.97 -6.02
N HIS A 33 -25.05 27.86 -6.76
CA HIS A 33 -26.15 27.38 -7.58
C HIS A 33 -26.87 26.17 -6.97
N MET A 34 -26.40 25.67 -5.83
CA MET A 34 -26.89 24.46 -5.16
C MET A 34 -27.86 24.74 -4.01
N THR A 35 -28.76 25.71 -4.17
CA THR A 35 -29.72 26.10 -3.12
C THR A 35 -30.60 24.92 -2.70
N GLY A 36 -30.43 24.43 -1.47
CA GLY A 36 -31.18 23.29 -0.91
C GLY A 36 -30.59 21.90 -1.16
N ILE A 37 -29.37 21.82 -1.71
CA ILE A 37 -28.59 20.59 -1.92
C ILE A 37 -27.34 20.62 -1.05
N GLU A 38 -27.16 19.61 -0.20
CA GLU A 38 -25.90 19.37 0.52
C GLU A 38 -25.11 18.28 -0.22
N ALA A 39 -23.91 18.62 -0.67
CA ALA A 39 -23.00 17.69 -1.31
C ALA A 39 -21.70 17.59 -0.50
N THR A 40 -21.31 16.37 -0.16
CA THR A 40 -20.09 16.09 0.60
C THR A 40 -19.28 15.02 -0.11
N VAL A 41 -18.00 15.29 -0.35
CA VAL A 41 -17.06 14.26 -0.81
C VAL A 41 -16.66 13.40 0.38
N LYS A 42 -16.94 12.09 0.31
CA LYS A 42 -16.47 11.16 1.33
C LYS A 42 -15.00 10.86 1.03
N GLN A 43 -14.11 11.27 1.93
CA GLN A 43 -12.69 10.94 1.82
C GLN A 43 -12.53 9.42 1.77
N SER A 44 -11.76 8.94 0.80
CA SER A 44 -11.32 7.56 0.76
C SER A 44 -10.43 7.29 1.96
N VAL A 45 -10.66 6.15 2.61
CA VAL A 45 -9.76 5.66 3.65
C VAL A 45 -8.36 5.50 3.02
N PRO A 46 -7.26 5.89 3.68
CA PRO A 46 -5.93 5.60 3.20
C PRO A 46 -5.79 4.08 3.07
N VAL A 47 -5.88 3.58 1.84
CA VAL A 47 -5.60 2.20 1.48
C VAL A 47 -4.09 2.17 1.31
N ASP A 48 -3.40 1.47 2.19
CA ASP A 48 -1.97 1.22 2.04
C ASP A 48 -1.64 0.85 0.57
N PRO A 49 -0.90 1.72 -0.16
CA PRO A 49 -0.67 1.56 -1.59
C PRO A 49 0.16 0.31 -1.89
N TYR A 50 0.87 -0.22 -0.90
CA TYR A 50 1.73 -1.39 -1.00
C TYR A 50 1.09 -2.66 -0.44
N ALA A 51 -0.16 -2.62 0.03
CA ALA A 51 -0.81 -3.76 0.68
C ALA A 51 -0.73 -5.05 -0.15
N LYS A 52 -0.93 -4.95 -1.48
CA LYS A 52 -0.81 -6.10 -2.39
C LYS A 52 0.63 -6.59 -2.53
N THR A 53 1.59 -5.67 -2.66
CA THR A 53 3.02 -5.99 -2.78
C THR A 53 3.53 -6.64 -1.50
N LYS A 54 3.19 -6.09 -0.33
CA LYS A 54 3.54 -6.65 0.98
C LYS A 54 2.98 -8.05 1.19
N ALA A 55 1.71 -8.27 0.85
CA ALA A 55 1.10 -9.60 0.92
C ALA A 55 1.84 -10.62 0.04
N LYS A 56 2.30 -10.22 -1.16
CA LYS A 56 3.12 -11.09 -2.02
C LYS A 56 4.49 -11.36 -1.42
N ILE A 57 5.17 -10.34 -0.91
CA ILE A 57 6.48 -10.49 -0.24
C ILE A 57 6.36 -11.52 0.88
N LEU A 58 5.42 -11.33 1.80
CA LEU A 58 5.19 -12.23 2.93
C LEU A 58 4.87 -13.66 2.48
N SER A 59 4.04 -13.84 1.44
CA SER A 59 3.75 -15.17 0.88
C SER A 59 4.98 -15.85 0.27
N VAL A 60 5.91 -15.09 -0.33
CA VAL A 60 7.16 -15.65 -0.85
C VAL A 60 8.10 -16.07 0.28
N ILE A 61 8.18 -15.26 1.35
CA ILE A 61 8.97 -15.58 2.56
C ILE A 61 8.46 -16.88 3.20
N GLU A 62 7.14 -17.02 3.34
CA GLU A 62 6.48 -18.24 3.84
C GLU A 62 6.83 -19.46 2.95
N ARG A 63 6.67 -19.33 1.64
CA ARG A 63 6.98 -20.41 0.69
C ARG A 63 8.45 -20.81 0.70
N ALA A 64 9.34 -19.85 0.93
CA ALA A 64 10.77 -20.09 1.01
C ALA A 64 11.20 -20.72 2.35
N GLY A 65 10.28 -20.91 3.30
CA GLY A 65 10.59 -21.54 4.59
C GLY A 65 11.50 -20.69 5.47
N VAL A 66 11.49 -19.36 5.30
CA VAL A 66 12.36 -18.47 6.09
C VAL A 66 11.81 -18.37 7.50
N SER A 67 12.60 -18.78 8.49
CA SER A 67 12.27 -18.71 9.91
C SER A 67 13.22 -17.82 10.71
N ASP A 68 14.52 -18.05 10.57
CA ASP A 68 15.58 -17.53 11.44
C ASP A 68 16.84 -17.12 10.67
N ARG A 69 16.77 -17.12 9.34
CA ARG A 69 17.88 -16.68 8.47
C ARG A 69 17.66 -15.25 7.96
N CYS A 70 18.77 -14.55 7.73
CA CYS A 70 18.79 -13.31 6.98
C CYS A 70 18.32 -13.58 5.53
N MET A 71 17.48 -12.69 5.02
CA MET A 71 17.18 -12.58 3.58
C MET A 71 18.09 -11.50 3.01
N ASP A 72 19.05 -11.92 2.18
CA ASP A 72 20.13 -11.09 1.63
C ASP A 72 19.79 -10.56 0.23
N GLU A 73 20.75 -9.86 -0.37
CA GLU A 73 20.61 -9.28 -1.70
C GLU A 73 20.21 -10.32 -2.77
N GLU A 74 20.71 -11.55 -2.70
CA GLU A 74 20.32 -12.61 -3.64
C GLU A 74 18.84 -12.98 -3.48
N PHE A 75 18.34 -13.05 -2.25
CA PHE A 75 16.91 -13.26 -2.00
C PHE A 75 16.05 -12.15 -2.64
N TRP A 76 16.42 -10.89 -2.46
CA TRP A 76 15.60 -9.75 -2.90
C TRP A 76 15.77 -9.35 -4.37
N LEU A 77 16.96 -9.54 -4.94
CA LEU A 77 17.26 -9.13 -6.31
C LEU A 77 17.24 -10.28 -7.31
N VAL A 78 17.20 -11.53 -6.84
CA VAL A 78 17.10 -12.71 -7.71
C VAL A 78 15.87 -13.52 -7.36
N TYR A 79 15.81 -14.11 -6.16
CA TYR A 79 14.78 -15.10 -5.83
C TYR A 79 13.35 -14.54 -5.87
N ILE A 80 13.11 -13.41 -5.20
CA ILE A 80 11.75 -12.83 -5.13
C ILE A 80 11.31 -12.24 -6.47
N GLN A 81 12.24 -11.87 -7.36
CA GLN A 81 11.94 -11.21 -8.63
C GLN A 81 11.12 -12.10 -9.57
N ASP A 82 11.21 -13.41 -9.45
CA ASP A 82 10.41 -14.37 -10.23
C ASP A 82 8.93 -14.37 -9.82
N TRP A 83 8.61 -13.86 -8.63
CA TRP A 83 7.27 -13.85 -8.05
C TRP A 83 6.57 -12.49 -8.13
N LEU A 84 7.31 -11.43 -8.48
CA LEU A 84 6.81 -10.08 -8.56
C LEU A 84 6.47 -9.71 -10.01
N ASN A 85 5.34 -9.03 -10.23
CA ASN A 85 5.07 -8.39 -11.52
C ASN A 85 5.87 -7.08 -11.63
N PRO A 86 6.01 -6.47 -12.83
CA PRO A 86 6.81 -5.24 -12.98
C PRO A 86 6.44 -4.13 -12.00
N LYS A 87 5.15 -3.91 -11.76
CA LYS A 87 4.68 -2.90 -10.80
C LYS A 87 5.09 -3.22 -9.37
N ASP A 88 5.06 -4.49 -8.96
CA ASP A 88 5.47 -4.89 -7.62
C ASP A 88 6.99 -4.78 -7.45
N LYS A 89 7.77 -5.03 -8.52
CA LYS A 89 9.22 -4.82 -8.55
C LYS A 89 9.59 -3.36 -8.32
N ASP A 90 8.93 -2.45 -9.03
CA ASP A 90 9.13 -1.01 -8.88
C ASP A 90 8.80 -0.52 -7.46
N ASN A 91 7.87 -1.20 -6.78
CA ASN A 91 7.44 -0.88 -5.42
C ASN A 91 8.15 -1.69 -4.33
N LEU A 92 9.10 -2.57 -4.68
CA LEU A 92 9.69 -3.52 -3.73
C LEU A 92 10.31 -2.79 -2.53
N ARG A 93 11.15 -1.78 -2.78
CA ARG A 93 11.84 -1.07 -1.70
C ARG A 93 10.87 -0.36 -0.75
N ALA A 94 9.93 0.40 -1.29
CA ALA A 94 8.93 1.09 -0.48
C ALA A 94 8.02 0.12 0.31
N ALA A 95 7.73 -1.06 -0.27
CA ALA A 95 6.99 -2.10 0.43
C ALA A 95 7.80 -2.73 1.57
N LEU A 96 9.12 -2.91 1.40
CA LEU A 96 10.02 -3.38 2.46
C LEU A 96 10.12 -2.37 3.60
N ASP A 97 10.32 -1.10 3.28
CA ASP A 97 10.37 -0.02 4.28
C ASP A 97 9.06 0.01 5.09
N SER A 98 7.91 -0.09 4.40
CA SER A 98 6.59 -0.18 5.06
C SER A 98 6.42 -1.43 5.92
N LEU A 99 6.95 -2.59 5.50
CA LEU A 99 6.95 -3.81 6.33
C LEU A 99 7.82 -3.66 7.59
N CYS A 100 8.91 -2.89 7.51
CA CYS A 100 9.75 -2.57 8.66
C CYS A 100 9.04 -1.62 9.62
N GLU A 101 8.38 -0.57 9.12
CA GLU A 101 7.55 0.33 9.92
C GLU A 101 6.41 -0.42 10.65
N GLU A 102 5.83 -1.43 9.99
CA GLU A 102 4.82 -2.31 10.58
C GLU A 102 5.39 -3.37 11.53
N GLY A 103 6.72 -3.46 11.64
CA GLY A 103 7.42 -4.42 12.49
C GLY A 103 7.30 -5.87 12.01
N MET A 104 7.01 -6.10 10.73
CA MET A 104 6.97 -7.43 10.13
C MET A 104 8.37 -7.90 9.74
N LEU A 105 9.21 -6.97 9.30
CA LEU A 105 10.62 -7.16 8.99
C LEU A 105 11.48 -6.24 9.86
N GLU A 106 12.76 -6.56 9.96
CA GLU A 106 13.79 -5.74 10.59
C GLU A 106 14.98 -5.63 9.64
N GLU A 107 15.52 -4.43 9.45
CA GLU A 107 16.68 -4.20 8.60
C GLU A 107 17.97 -4.73 9.26
N GLY A 108 18.84 -5.32 8.45
CA GLY A 108 20.19 -5.71 8.85
C GLY A 108 21.18 -4.55 8.81
N ILE A 109 22.47 -4.89 8.83
CA ILE A 109 23.54 -3.89 8.81
C ILE A 109 23.84 -3.49 7.37
N GLU A 110 23.82 -4.45 6.46
CA GLU A 110 24.11 -4.20 5.05
C GLU A 110 22.82 -3.88 4.26
N PRO A 111 22.94 -3.14 3.15
CA PRO A 111 21.82 -2.96 2.23
C PRO A 111 21.25 -4.31 1.78
N TRP A 112 19.93 -4.41 1.73
CA TRP A 112 19.21 -5.63 1.35
C TRP A 112 19.27 -6.78 2.35
N GLU A 113 19.80 -6.56 3.55
CA GLU A 113 19.63 -7.52 4.64
C GLU A 113 18.33 -7.23 5.38
N TYR A 114 17.47 -8.25 5.47
CA TYR A 114 16.23 -8.18 6.25
C TYR A 114 16.01 -9.47 7.02
N TYR A 115 15.50 -9.33 8.24
CA TYR A 115 15.15 -10.43 9.13
C TYR A 115 13.63 -10.47 9.32
N LEU A 116 13.06 -11.68 9.32
CA LEU A 116 11.66 -11.86 9.67
C LEU A 116 11.50 -11.70 11.19
N THR A 117 10.70 -10.72 11.63
CA THR A 117 10.48 -10.53 13.07
C THR A 117 9.59 -11.63 13.63
N ARG A 118 9.54 -11.75 14.96
CA ARG A 118 8.57 -12.63 15.62
C ARG A 118 7.12 -12.29 15.26
N LYS A 119 6.80 -11.01 15.00
CA LYS A 119 5.46 -10.59 14.58
C LYS A 119 5.18 -11.06 13.14
N GLY A 120 6.13 -10.86 12.24
CA GLY A 120 6.04 -11.33 10.85
C GLY A 120 5.91 -12.86 10.77
N PHE A 121 6.68 -13.59 11.58
CA PHE A 121 6.64 -15.04 11.66
C PHE A 121 5.24 -15.56 12.03
N HIS A 122 4.64 -15.09 13.13
CA HIS A 122 3.30 -15.54 13.55
C HIS A 122 2.18 -15.12 12.58
N LEU A 123 2.43 -14.15 11.70
CA LEU A 123 1.46 -13.75 10.69
C LEU A 123 1.40 -14.77 9.55
N ILE A 124 2.53 -15.39 9.22
CA ILE A 124 2.67 -16.27 8.06
C ILE A 124 2.83 -17.76 8.41
N TYR A 125 2.94 -18.12 9.69
CA TYR A 125 2.96 -19.49 10.21
C TYR A 125 2.09 -19.63 11.45
#